data_AF-A0A386TYA8-F1
#
_entry.id   AF-A0A386TYA8-F1
#
_cell.length_a   1.000
_cell.length_b   1.000
_cell.length_c   1.000
_cell.angle_alpha   90.00
_cell.angle_beta   90.00
_cell.angle_gamma   90.00
#
_symmetry.space_group_name_H-M   'P 1'
#
loop_
_entity.id
_entity.type
_entity.pdbx_description
1 polymer ?
#
loop_
_entity_poly.entity_id
_entity_poly.type
_entity_poly.pdbx_seq_one_letter_code
_entity_poly.pdbx_strand_id
1 'polypeptide(L)'
;MITSLGSITMNPFLNIPDNPCYYRHIVYSWNFHLDDKYVGTDLGKFSFKGIAKRAYFISPKTYCLIMEDDFIIKCKGLDNKLLNENHFKELLSGNNVTIDTSKIFTNLNKGTGGIKSMKFTIKPEIINRKSIKGELLNFETEPYHVIDGVVK
;
A
#
# COMPACT_ATOMS: atom_id res chain seq x y z
N MET A 1 -14.11 18.13 -10.50
CA MET A 1 -13.65 17.95 -11.90
C MET A 1 -12.18 17.54 -11.99
N ILE A 2 -11.26 18.13 -11.21
CA ILE A 2 -9.83 17.78 -11.25
C ILE A 2 -9.56 16.34 -10.78
N THR A 3 -10.18 15.90 -9.68
CA THR A 3 -9.99 14.55 -9.11
C THR A 3 -10.57 13.44 -10.00
N SER A 4 -11.67 13.71 -10.70
CA SER A 4 -12.28 12.78 -11.65
C SER A 4 -11.40 12.60 -12.89
N LEU A 5 -10.80 13.69 -13.41
CA LEU A 5 -9.86 13.61 -14.53
C LEU A 5 -8.62 12.77 -14.18
N GLY A 6 -8.07 12.95 -12.98
CA GLY A 6 -6.97 12.11 -12.48
C GLY A 6 -7.34 10.63 -12.37
N SER A 7 -8.59 10.32 -12.01
CA SER A 7 -9.05 8.93 -11.92
C SER A 7 -9.23 8.29 -13.31
N ILE A 8 -9.79 9.04 -14.26
CA ILE A 8 -10.02 8.57 -15.64
C ILE A 8 -8.69 8.34 -16.36
N THR A 9 -7.74 9.28 -16.24
CA THR A 9 -6.42 9.18 -16.87
C THR A 9 -5.60 7.99 -16.36
N MET A 10 -5.84 7.54 -15.13
CA MET A 10 -5.17 6.37 -14.56
C MET A 10 -5.79 5.03 -14.98
N ASN A 11 -7.04 5.03 -15.44
CA ASN A 11 -7.79 3.81 -15.74
C ASN A 11 -7.14 2.90 -16.79
N PRO A 12 -6.55 3.41 -17.89
CA PRO A 12 -5.88 2.57 -18.90
C PRO A 12 -4.69 1.77 -18.34
N PHE A 13 -4.04 2.26 -17.28
CA PHE A 13 -2.85 1.64 -16.70
C PHE A 13 -3.16 0.57 -15.64
N LEU A 14 -4.44 0.37 -15.32
CA LEU A 14 -4.87 -0.64 -14.35
C LEU A 14 -4.86 -2.05 -14.94
N ASN A 15 -5.25 -2.17 -16.21
CA ASN A 15 -5.45 -3.45 -16.90
C ASN A 15 -4.70 -3.46 -18.24
N ILE A 16 -3.39 -3.21 -18.19
CA ILE A 16 -2.55 -3.35 -19.38
C ILE A 16 -2.47 -4.85 -19.70
N PRO A 17 -2.76 -5.28 -20.93
CA PRO A 17 -2.59 -6.67 -21.34
C PRO A 17 -1.18 -7.15 -20.97
N ASP A 18 -1.10 -8.33 -20.35
CA ASP A 18 0.15 -8.97 -19.91
C ASP A 18 0.96 -8.21 -18.85
N ASN A 19 0.45 -7.08 -18.31
CA ASN A 19 1.11 -6.33 -17.26
C ASN A 19 0.12 -5.83 -16.19
N PRO A 20 -0.40 -6.73 -15.33
CA PRO A 20 -1.38 -6.36 -14.30
C PRO A 20 -0.78 -5.42 -13.26
N CYS A 21 -1.59 -4.48 -12.78
CA CYS A 21 -1.23 -3.59 -11.69
C CYS A 21 -1.59 -4.22 -10.33
N TYR A 22 -0.58 -4.46 -9.49
CA TYR A 22 -0.74 -5.15 -8.20
C TYR A 22 -1.34 -4.30 -7.09
N TYR A 23 -1.10 -2.99 -7.13
CA TYR A 23 -1.53 -2.10 -6.08
C TYR A 23 -1.82 -0.71 -6.61
N ARG A 24 -2.97 -0.16 -6.20
CA ARG A 24 -3.45 1.15 -6.62
C ARG A 24 -3.46 2.11 -5.43
N HIS A 25 -2.54 3.07 -5.45
CA HIS A 25 -2.64 4.29 -4.64
C HIS A 25 -1.87 5.44 -5.32
N ILE A 26 -0.82 5.93 -4.68
CA ILE A 26 0.16 6.90 -5.21
C ILE A 26 1.31 6.15 -5.89
N VAL A 27 1.54 4.90 -5.51
CA VAL A 27 2.52 4.01 -6.10
C VAL A 27 1.75 2.94 -6.84
N TYR A 28 2.10 2.76 -8.10
CA TYR A 28 1.64 1.68 -8.94
C TYR A 28 2.80 0.68 -9.07
N SER A 29 2.49 -0.59 -8.92
CA SER A 29 3.47 -1.68 -9.05
C SER A 29 2.98 -2.60 -10.14
N TRP A 30 3.77 -2.70 -11.20
CA TRP A 30 3.52 -3.53 -12.38
C TRP A 30 4.50 -4.70 -12.40
N ASN A 31 4.12 -5.78 -13.08
CA ASN A 31 4.98 -6.96 -13.22
C ASN A 31 6.15 -6.69 -14.17
N PHE A 32 5.91 -5.90 -15.21
CA PHE A 32 6.89 -5.51 -16.21
C PHE A 32 7.04 -3.99 -16.30
N HIS A 33 8.17 -3.55 -16.88
CA HIS A 33 8.37 -2.13 -17.17
C HIS A 33 7.27 -1.60 -18.09
N LEU A 34 6.80 -0.38 -17.80
CA LEU A 34 5.96 0.36 -18.73
C LEU A 34 6.79 0.85 -19.90
N ASP A 35 6.15 1.01 -21.05
CA ASP A 35 6.72 1.67 -22.23
C ASP A 35 7.27 3.07 -21.84
N ASP A 36 8.49 3.37 -22.29
CA ASP A 36 9.22 4.60 -22.01
C ASP A 36 8.42 5.87 -22.32
N LYS A 37 7.45 5.81 -23.24
CA LYS A 37 6.57 6.96 -23.51
C LYS A 37 5.72 7.38 -22.31
N TYR A 38 5.45 6.46 -21.38
CA TYR A 38 4.67 6.69 -20.17
C TYR A 38 5.52 7.02 -18.95
N VAL A 39 6.84 6.87 -19.03
CA VAL A 39 7.78 7.03 -17.91
C VAL A 39 8.72 8.19 -18.18
N GLY A 40 8.91 9.07 -17.21
CA GLY A 40 9.82 10.20 -17.37
C GLY A 40 9.64 11.30 -16.33
N THR A 41 10.34 12.41 -16.54
CA THR A 41 10.31 13.59 -15.68
C THR A 41 9.26 14.62 -16.11
N ASP A 42 8.69 14.47 -17.31
CA ASP A 42 7.72 15.40 -17.87
C ASP A 42 6.36 15.32 -17.17
N LEU A 43 5.63 16.43 -17.17
CA LEU A 43 4.29 16.48 -16.60
C LEU A 43 3.34 15.49 -17.30
N GLY A 44 2.65 14.66 -16.51
CA GLY A 44 1.72 13.65 -17.02
C GLY A 44 2.34 12.26 -17.24
N LYS A 45 3.66 12.11 -17.10
CA LYS A 45 4.34 10.81 -17.11
C LYS A 45 4.51 10.25 -15.68
N PHE A 46 4.67 8.93 -15.59
CA PHE A 46 5.00 8.25 -14.35
C PHE A 46 6.49 8.45 -14.02
N SER A 47 6.79 8.81 -12.78
CA SER A 47 8.15 8.79 -12.26
C SER A 47 8.52 7.36 -11.87
N PHE A 48 9.56 6.82 -12.50
CA PHE A 48 10.13 5.53 -12.09
C PHE A 48 10.80 5.67 -10.73
N LYS A 49 10.45 4.77 -9.79
CA LYS A 49 11.01 4.74 -8.43
C LYS A 49 11.98 3.59 -8.20
N GLY A 50 12.07 2.65 -9.13
CA GLY A 50 12.93 1.47 -9.03
C GLY A 50 12.15 0.16 -9.07
N ILE A 51 12.89 -0.94 -8.90
CA ILE A 51 12.38 -2.30 -8.96
C ILE A 51 12.30 -2.87 -7.55
N ALA A 52 11.12 -3.36 -7.16
CA ALA A 52 10.94 -4.03 -5.88
C ALA A 52 11.31 -5.51 -6.02
N LYS A 53 12.24 -5.99 -5.18
CA LYS A 53 12.56 -7.42 -5.02
C LYS A 53 11.41 -8.16 -4.39
N ARG A 54 10.79 -7.58 -3.37
CA ARG A 54 9.65 -8.15 -2.64
C ARG A 54 8.69 -7.06 -2.20
N ALA A 55 7.41 -7.38 -2.16
CA ALA A 55 6.37 -6.47 -1.69
C ALA A 55 5.37 -7.18 -0.80
N TYR A 56 4.86 -6.48 0.21
CA TYR A 56 3.84 -6.94 1.14
C TYR A 56 2.71 -5.93 1.15
N PHE A 57 1.54 -6.30 0.64
CA PHE A 57 0.36 -5.44 0.60
C PHE A 57 -0.69 -5.97 1.58
N ILE A 58 -0.86 -5.29 2.72
CA ILE A 58 -1.80 -5.73 3.75
C ILE A 58 -3.18 -5.13 3.51
N SER A 59 -3.23 -3.80 3.35
CA SER A 59 -4.48 -3.05 3.16
C SER A 59 -4.22 -1.71 2.46
N PRO A 60 -5.24 -0.95 2.05
CA PRO A 60 -5.02 0.38 1.47
C PRO A 60 -4.20 1.27 2.43
N LYS A 61 -3.07 1.79 1.94
CA LYS A 61 -2.09 2.59 2.68
C LYS A 61 -1.32 1.84 3.78
N THR A 62 -1.31 0.51 3.73
CA THR A 62 -0.54 -0.36 4.62
C THR A 62 0.24 -1.39 3.78
N TYR A 63 1.49 -1.07 3.46
CA TYR A 63 2.34 -1.89 2.61
C TYR A 63 3.85 -1.69 2.89
N CYS A 64 4.65 -2.65 2.46
CA CYS A 64 6.11 -2.62 2.50
C CYS A 64 6.66 -3.06 1.15
N LEU A 65 7.58 -2.28 0.57
CA LEU A 65 8.35 -2.63 -0.62
C LEU A 65 9.81 -2.75 -0.23
N ILE A 66 10.43 -3.85 -0.64
CA ILE A 66 11.87 -4.12 -0.48
C ILE A 66 12.49 -3.92 -1.86
N MET A 67 13.26 -2.86 -2.01
CA MET A 67 13.99 -2.53 -3.24
C MET A 67 15.41 -3.12 -3.14
N GLU A 68 16.25 -2.88 -4.15
CA GLU A 68 17.65 -3.32 -4.09
C GLU A 68 18.43 -2.62 -2.98
N ASP A 69 18.25 -1.30 -2.86
CA ASP A 69 19.05 -0.43 -1.99
C ASP A 69 18.22 0.29 -0.92
N ASP A 70 16.89 0.10 -0.89
CA ASP A 70 16.00 0.86 -0.02
C ASP A 70 14.74 0.07 0.40
N PHE A 71 14.05 0.56 1.42
CA PHE A 71 12.78 0.04 1.90
C PHE A 71 11.72 1.13 1.90
N ILE A 72 10.60 0.88 1.23
CA ILE A 72 9.43 1.76 1.27
C ILE A 72 8.38 1.14 2.18
N ILE A 73 8.31 1.64 3.42
CA ILE A 73 7.28 1.25 4.37
C ILE A 73 6.22 2.34 4.44
N LYS A 74 4.94 1.95 4.36
CA LYS A 74 3.80 2.81 4.58
C LYS A 74 2.78 2.13 5.49
N CYS A 75 2.39 2.80 6.56
CA CYS A 75 1.25 2.41 7.39
C CYS A 75 0.43 3.65 7.77
N LYS A 76 -0.87 3.63 7.48
CA LYS A 76 -1.75 4.77 7.79
C LYS A 76 -1.81 4.98 9.30
N GLY A 77 -1.52 6.21 9.74
CA GLY A 77 -1.72 6.64 11.12
C GLY A 77 -0.60 6.22 12.11
N LEU A 78 0.52 5.72 11.60
CA LEU A 78 1.73 5.39 12.35
C LEU A 78 2.96 5.96 11.63
N ASP A 79 4.02 6.30 12.37
CA ASP A 79 5.32 6.61 11.75
C ASP A 79 5.91 5.34 11.13
N ASN A 80 6.31 5.43 9.86
CA ASN A 80 6.85 4.30 9.11
C ASN A 80 8.16 3.78 9.70
N LYS A 81 8.90 4.61 10.45
CA LYS A 81 10.16 4.23 11.12
C LYS A 81 9.96 3.20 12.24
N LEU A 82 8.75 3.06 12.76
CA LEU A 82 8.43 2.12 13.83
C LEU A 82 8.13 0.71 13.31
N LEU A 83 8.14 0.52 11.99
CA LEU A 83 7.83 -0.74 11.34
C LEU A 83 9.04 -1.28 10.58
N ASN A 84 9.09 -2.60 10.45
CA ASN A 84 10.09 -3.33 9.68
C ASN A 84 9.41 -4.46 8.90
N GLU A 85 10.16 -5.13 8.01
CA GLU A 85 9.68 -6.25 7.20
C GLU A 85 8.98 -7.35 8.01
N ASN A 86 9.49 -7.69 9.21
CA ASN A 86 8.94 -8.80 10.00
C ASN A 86 7.50 -8.51 10.47
N HIS A 87 7.18 -7.27 10.82
CA HIS A 87 5.80 -6.88 11.13
C HIS A 87 4.85 -7.14 9.96
N PHE A 88 5.28 -6.92 8.71
CA PHE A 88 4.46 -7.21 7.54
C PHE A 88 4.29 -8.71 7.27
N LYS A 89 5.31 -9.52 7.59
CA LYS A 89 5.19 -11.00 7.55
C LYS A 89 4.20 -11.51 8.61
N GLU A 90 4.22 -10.95 9.81
CA GLU A 90 3.25 -11.27 10.86
C GLU A 90 1.82 -10.91 10.44
N LEU A 91 1.64 -9.72 9.88
CA LEU A 91 0.34 -9.27 9.35
C LEU A 91 -0.16 -10.18 8.23
N LEU A 92 0.70 -10.60 7.30
CA LEU A 92 0.32 -11.57 6.25
C LEU A 92 -0.03 -12.94 6.80
N SER A 93 0.58 -13.33 7.92
CA SER A 93 0.26 -14.58 8.61
C SER A 93 -1.07 -14.51 9.38
N GLY A 94 -1.77 -13.37 9.33
CA GLY A 94 -3.02 -13.16 10.04
C GLY A 94 -2.86 -12.73 11.50
N ASN A 95 -1.64 -12.42 11.94
CA ASN A 95 -1.39 -11.96 13.31
C ASN A 95 -1.54 -10.43 13.41
N ASN A 96 -2.00 -9.96 14.56
CA ASN A 96 -2.03 -8.53 14.87
C ASN A 96 -0.63 -8.05 15.28
N VAL A 97 -0.23 -6.88 14.79
CA VAL A 97 1.01 -6.23 15.22
C VAL A 97 0.65 -5.07 16.14
N THR A 98 1.24 -5.01 17.32
CA THR A 98 1.05 -3.89 18.26
C THR A 98 2.34 -3.14 18.45
N ILE A 99 2.30 -1.82 18.20
CA ILE A 99 3.45 -0.92 18.28
C ILE A 99 3.18 0.13 19.34
N ASP A 100 4.16 0.37 20.21
CA ASP A 100 4.13 1.51 21.12
C ASP A 100 4.46 2.78 20.35
N THR A 101 3.60 3.79 20.45
CA THR A 101 3.75 5.07 19.76
C THR A 101 3.31 6.22 20.64
N SER A 102 3.78 7.42 20.33
CA SER A 102 3.35 8.64 21.01
C SER A 102 2.61 9.55 20.04
N LYS A 103 1.41 9.99 20.41
CA LYS A 103 0.65 10.97 19.63
C LYS A 103 0.48 12.26 20.40
N ILE A 104 0.45 13.35 19.64
CA ILE A 104 0.10 14.67 20.16
C ILE A 104 -1.42 14.74 20.24
N PHE A 105 -1.93 15.05 21.42
CA PHE A 105 -3.34 15.31 21.67
C PHE A 105 -3.51 16.77 22.03
N THR A 106 -4.34 17.47 21.26
CA THR A 106 -4.69 18.87 21.52
C THR A 106 -5.99 18.94 22.27
N ASN A 107 -5.98 19.54 23.45
CA ASN A 107 -7.19 19.93 24.17
C ASN A 107 -7.62 21.31 23.68
N LEU A 108 -8.58 21.33 22.76
CA LEU A 108 -9.07 22.57 22.14
C LEU A 108 -9.68 23.54 23.17
N ASN A 109 -10.36 23.02 24.20
CA ASN A 109 -11.01 23.84 25.23
C ASN A 109 -9.99 24.57 26.13
N LYS A 110 -8.80 24.00 26.31
CA LYS A 110 -7.73 24.57 27.14
C LYS A 110 -6.60 25.19 26.32
N GLY A 111 -6.67 25.16 24.99
CA GLY A 111 -5.60 25.63 24.10
C GLY A 111 -4.24 24.94 24.34
N THR A 112 -4.23 23.72 24.89
CA THR A 112 -3.00 23.03 25.31
C THR A 112 -2.80 21.74 24.52
N GLY A 113 -1.53 21.39 24.25
CA GLY A 113 -1.13 20.13 23.62
C GLY A 113 -0.35 19.26 24.59
N GLY A 114 -0.61 17.95 24.58
CA GLY A 114 0.14 16.97 25.36
C GLY A 114 0.57 15.79 24.49
N ILE A 115 1.73 15.20 24.80
CA ILE A 115 2.17 13.95 24.18
C ILE A 115 1.71 12.81 25.07
N LYS A 116 1.02 11.83 24.50
CA LYS A 116 0.58 10.63 25.22
C LYS A 116 1.10 9.39 24.52
N SER A 117 1.76 8.53 25.30
CA SER A 117 2.14 7.19 24.86
C SER A 117 0.91 6.29 24.79
N MET A 118 0.80 5.55 23.70
CA MET A 118 -0.31 4.63 23.46
C MET A 118 0.15 3.43 22.62
N LYS A 119 -0.59 2.34 22.74
CA LYS A 119 -0.42 1.16 21.88
C LYS A 119 -1.28 1.33 20.63
N PHE A 120 -0.67 1.12 19.47
CA PHE A 120 -1.35 1.11 18.18
C PHE A 120 -1.33 -0.31 17.64
N THR A 121 -2.51 -0.92 17.52
CA THR A 121 -2.65 -2.27 16.97
C THR A 121 -3.07 -2.20 15.51
N ILE A 122 -2.24 -2.77 14.64
CA ILE A 122 -2.53 -2.98 13.23
C ILE A 122 -3.19 -4.34 13.12
N LYS A 123 -4.40 -4.34 12.56
CA LYS A 123 -5.13 -5.57 12.24
C LYS A 123 -4.89 -5.95 10.79
N PRO A 124 -4.71 -7.24 10.48
CA PRO A 124 -4.65 -7.70 9.12
C PRO A 124 -6.05 -7.64 8.50
N GLU A 125 -6.25 -6.81 7.47
CA GLU A 125 -7.51 -6.76 6.69
C GLU A 125 -7.51 -7.81 5.56
N ILE A 126 -7.08 -9.05 5.86
CA ILE A 126 -7.08 -10.15 4.88
C ILE A 126 -8.52 -10.51 4.46
N ILE A 127 -9.53 -10.09 5.25
CA ILE A 127 -10.95 -10.46 5.13
C ILE A 127 -11.57 -10.05 3.79
N ASN A 128 -11.01 -9.07 3.07
CA ASN A 128 -11.54 -8.59 1.79
C ASN A 128 -10.63 -8.87 0.59
N ARG A 129 -9.60 -9.71 0.74
CA ARG A 129 -8.68 -9.98 -0.37
C ARG A 129 -8.22 -11.44 -0.45
N LYS A 130 -8.24 -12.01 -1.65
CA LYS A 130 -7.76 -13.36 -1.91
C LYS A 130 -6.24 -13.36 -2.04
N SER A 131 -5.55 -14.23 -1.31
CA SER A 131 -4.12 -14.47 -1.50
C SER A 131 -3.92 -15.35 -2.73
N ILE A 132 -3.20 -14.85 -3.73
CA ILE A 132 -2.73 -15.67 -4.85
C ILE A 132 -1.25 -15.98 -4.56
N LYS A 133 -0.86 -17.25 -4.68
CA LYS A 133 0.52 -17.69 -4.46
C LYS A 133 1.16 -17.96 -5.81
N GLY A 134 2.11 -17.11 -6.21
CA GLY A 134 3.04 -17.39 -7.31
C GLY A 134 4.32 -18.06 -6.81
N GLU A 135 4.92 -18.95 -7.60
CA GLU A 135 6.01 -19.86 -7.18
C GLU A 135 7.34 -19.19 -6.77
N LEU A 136 7.54 -17.89 -6.99
CA LEU A 136 8.82 -17.22 -6.68
C LEU A 136 8.70 -15.99 -5.77
N LEU A 137 7.53 -15.38 -5.69
CA LEU A 137 7.31 -14.14 -4.96
C LEU A 137 5.87 -14.13 -4.43
N ASN A 138 5.71 -13.82 -3.13
CA ASN A 138 4.39 -13.63 -2.52
C ASN A 138 3.78 -12.31 -3.03
N PHE A 139 3.34 -12.32 -4.28
CA PHE A 139 2.52 -11.27 -4.84
C PHE A 139 1.09 -11.75 -4.87
N GLU A 140 0.23 -10.90 -4.30
CA GLU A 140 -1.15 -10.65 -4.72
C GLU A 140 -2.15 -10.75 -3.56
N THR A 141 -2.90 -9.67 -3.45
CA THR A 141 -4.15 -9.59 -2.71
C THR A 141 -5.15 -8.93 -3.67
N GLU A 142 -6.02 -9.69 -4.33
CA GLU A 142 -7.09 -9.13 -5.18
C GLU A 142 -8.31 -8.76 -4.31
N PRO A 143 -8.96 -7.61 -4.49
CA PRO A 143 -10.21 -7.33 -3.81
C PRO A 143 -11.29 -8.32 -4.26
N TYR A 144 -12.13 -8.81 -3.35
CA TYR A 144 -13.27 -9.63 -3.77
C TYR A 144 -14.17 -8.87 -4.74
N HIS A 145 -14.61 -9.55 -5.79
CA HIS A 145 -15.57 -9.01 -6.73
C HIS A 145 -16.97 -9.36 -6.24
N VAL A 146 -17.78 -8.34 -5.97
CA VAL A 146 -19.20 -8.56 -5.72
C VAL A 146 -19.89 -8.68 -7.07
N ILE A 147 -20.31 -9.89 -7.41
CA ILE A 147 -21.15 -10.17 -8.58
C ILE A 147 -22.52 -10.59 -8.02
N ASP A 148 -23.57 -9.84 -8.35
CA ASP A 148 -24.96 -10.11 -7.92
C ASP A 148 -25.17 -10.24 -6.41
N GLY A 149 -24.46 -9.42 -5.61
CA GLY A 149 -24.59 -9.39 -4.15
C GLY A 149 -23.85 -10.51 -3.42
N VAL A 150 -23.11 -11.35 -4.14
CA VAL A 150 -22.28 -12.42 -3.56
C VAL A 150 -20.80 -12.08 -3.74
N VAL A 151 -20.05 -12.20 -2.65
CA VAL A 151 -18.60 -12.00 -2.61
C VAL A 151 -17.94 -13.22 -3.28
N LYS A 152 -17.30 -13.03 -4.44
CA LYS A 152 -16.53 -14.05 -5.16
C LYS A 152 -15.05 -13.72 -5.19
#